data_AF-A0A450XWS2-F1
#
_entry.id   AF-A0A450XWS2-F1
#
_cell.length_a   1.000
_cell.length_b   1.000
_cell.length_c   1.000
_cell.angle_alpha   90.00
_cell.angle_beta   90.00
_cell.angle_gamma   90.00
#
_symmetry.space_group_name_H-M   'P 1'
#
loop_
_entity.id
_entity.type
_entity.pdbx_description
1 polymer ?
#
loop_
_entity_poly.entity_id
_entity_poly.type
_entity_poly.pdbx_seq_one_letter_code
_entity_poly.pdbx_strand_id
1 'polypeptide(L)'
;VHGAAGLEHWVAESKWHRDRLVGIPPIEKLLEKAALIKKECDPDLVQSWFFSYSGFTPDAERFMTDKGVLWSTREDLDALLDHTGLRRLPTDLS
;
A
#
# COMPACT_ATOMS: atom_id res chain seq x y z
N VAL A 1 16.99 25.24 -3.34
CA VAL A 1 15.74 24.73 -2.71
C VAL A 1 16.08 23.37 -2.13
N HIS A 2 16.24 23.28 -0.81
CA HIS A 2 16.49 22.00 -0.13
C HIS A 2 15.13 21.36 0.10
N GLY A 3 14.85 20.25 -0.61
CA GLY A 3 13.60 19.51 -0.50
C GLY A 3 13.54 18.82 0.86
N ALA A 4 12.47 19.09 1.61
CA ALA A 4 12.26 18.58 2.95
C ALA A 4 11.99 17.07 2.93
N ALA A 5 13.05 16.26 2.96
CA ALA A 5 12.98 14.81 3.13
C ALA A 5 12.62 14.40 4.58
N GLY A 6 11.79 15.18 5.28
CA GLY A 6 11.48 15.00 6.70
C GLY A 6 10.01 15.22 7.11
N LEU A 7 9.15 15.74 6.21
CA LEU A 7 7.76 16.05 6.58
C LEU A 7 6.85 14.81 6.55
N GLU A 8 7.12 13.84 5.68
CA GLU A 8 6.25 12.69 5.50
C GLU A 8 7.07 11.41 5.32
N HIS A 9 6.66 10.37 6.04
CA HIS A 9 7.19 9.03 5.88
C HIS A 9 6.09 8.12 5.34
N TRP A 10 6.41 7.37 4.29
CA TRP A 10 5.52 6.37 3.71
C TRP A 10 5.90 4.99 4.21
N VAL A 11 4.93 4.25 4.75
CA VAL A 11 5.08 2.84 5.08
C VAL A 11 4.24 2.04 4.09
N ALA A 12 4.93 1.27 3.26
CA ALA A 12 4.34 0.53 2.16
C ALA A 12 4.46 -0.98 2.36
N GLU A 13 3.40 -1.72 2.06
CA GLU A 13 3.45 -3.18 1.92
C GLU A 13 2.80 -3.62 0.60
N SER A 14 3.36 -4.67 -0.01
CA SER A 14 2.85 -5.24 -1.27
C SER A 14 2.65 -6.75 -1.15
N LYS A 15 1.53 -7.26 -1.66
CA LYS A 15 1.26 -8.70 -1.82
C LYS A 15 0.94 -9.03 -3.27
N TRP A 16 1.59 -10.08 -3.76
CA TRP A 16 1.54 -10.49 -5.17
C TRP A 16 0.84 -11.84 -5.39
N HIS A 17 0.02 -12.26 -4.43
CA HIS A 17 -0.74 -13.50 -4.57
C HIS A 17 -1.82 -13.35 -5.64
N ARG A 18 -2.10 -14.44 -6.37
CA ARG A 18 -3.04 -14.48 -7.51
C ARG A 18 -4.38 -15.12 -7.16
N ASP A 19 -4.37 -15.97 -6.13
CA ASP A 19 -5.42 -16.90 -5.77
C ASP A 19 -6.08 -16.55 -4.43
N ARG A 20 -5.64 -15.47 -3.77
CA ARG A 20 -6.20 -15.05 -2.49
C ARG A 20 -6.29 -13.55 -2.35
N LEU A 21 -7.40 -13.11 -1.76
CA LEU A 21 -7.60 -11.76 -1.28
C LEU A 21 -6.83 -11.55 0.02
N VAL A 22 -6.35 -10.33 0.23
CA VAL A 22 -5.74 -9.93 1.50
C VAL A 22 -6.85 -9.59 2.50
N GLY A 23 -6.81 -10.25 3.67
CA GLY A 23 -7.67 -9.94 4.82
C GLY A 23 -7.05 -8.88 5.74
N ILE A 24 -7.69 -8.66 6.90
CA ILE A 24 -7.28 -7.67 7.90
C ILE A 24 -5.88 -7.89 8.52
N PRO A 25 -5.44 -9.12 8.87
CA PRO A 25 -4.21 -9.27 9.66
C PRO A 25 -2.92 -8.73 9.01
N PRO A 26 -2.69 -8.87 7.69
CA PRO A 26 -1.60 -8.16 7.01
C PRO A 26 -1.66 -6.63 7.14
N ILE A 27 -2.87 -6.04 7.15
CA ILE A 27 -3.06 -4.59 7.26
C ILE A 27 -2.74 -4.12 8.68
N GLU A 28 -3.12 -4.89 9.70
CA GLU A 28 -2.73 -4.61 11.09
C GLU A 28 -1.20 -4.56 11.24
N LYS A 29 -0.49 -5.52 10.64
CA LYS A 29 0.98 -5.52 10.62
C LYS A 29 1.59 -4.31 9.92
N LEU A 30 0.94 -3.80 8.87
CA LEU A 30 1.37 -2.55 8.24
C LEU A 30 1.21 -1.36 9.20
N LEU A 31 0.08 -1.29 9.91
CA LEU A 31 -0.19 -0.24 10.90
C LEU A 31 0.75 -0.31 12.11
N GLU A 32 1.11 -1.51 12.56
CA GLU A 32 2.13 -1.70 13.60
C GLU A 32 3.48 -1.14 13.18
N LYS A 33 3.91 -1.38 11.93
CA LYS A 33 5.13 -0.78 11.37
C LYS A 33 5.02 0.74 11.27
N ALA A 34 3.88 1.26 10.83
CA ALA A 34 3.64 2.71 10.76
C ALA A 34 3.70 3.37 12.14
N ALA A 35 3.13 2.74 13.16
CA ALA A 35 3.21 3.20 14.54
C ALA A 35 4.65 3.19 15.08
N LEU A 36 5.43 2.15 14.73
CA LEU A 36 6.85 2.10 15.09
C LEU A 36 7.65 3.24 14.44
N ILE A 37 7.44 3.50 13.14
CA ILE A 37 8.10 4.61 12.45
C ILE A 37 7.70 5.95 13.06
N LYS A 38 6.41 6.17 13.37
CA LYS A 38 5.96 7.41 14.02
C LYS A 38 6.67 7.61 15.36
N LYS A 39 6.87 6.55 16.14
CA LYS A 39 7.52 6.60 17.45
C LYS A 39 9.03 6.85 17.37
N GLU A 40 9.73 6.15 16.48
CA GLU A 40 11.20 6.13 16.45
C GLU A 40 11.79 7.27 15.60
N CYS A 41 11.04 7.77 14.61
CA CYS A 41 11.53 8.79 13.67
C CYS A 41 10.88 10.17 13.86
N ASP A 42 9.78 10.25 14.62
CA ASP A 42 8.98 11.47 14.86
C ASP A 42 8.75 12.35 13.61
N PRO A 43 8.27 11.79 12.48
CA PRO A 43 7.94 12.60 11.30
C PRO A 43 6.64 13.37 11.53
N ASP A 44 6.42 14.47 10.81
CA ASP A 44 5.15 15.22 10.92
C ASP A 44 3.95 14.33 10.51
N LEU A 45 4.11 13.57 9.42
CA LEU A 45 3.11 12.65 8.89
C LEU A 45 3.68 11.25 8.63
N VAL A 46 2.88 10.22 8.92
CA VAL A 46 3.11 8.84 8.46
C VAL A 46 1.92 8.41 7.62
N GLN A 47 2.15 8.15 6.33
CA GLN A 47 1.14 7.65 5.41
C GLN A 47 1.34 6.15 5.18
N SER A 48 0.28 5.37 5.36
CA SER A 48 0.29 3.93 5.07
C SER A 48 -0.30 3.67 3.69
N TRP A 49 0.35 2.80 2.92
CA TRP A 49 -0.15 2.34 1.62
C TRP A 49 0.01 0.83 1.44
N PHE A 50 -1.03 0.15 0.97
CA PHE A 50 -1.03 -1.30 0.75
C PHE A 50 -1.38 -1.64 -0.70
N PHE A 51 -0.46 -2.30 -1.42
CA PHE A 51 -0.77 -2.91 -2.71
C PHE A 51 -1.14 -4.41 -2.59
N SER A 52 -2.21 -4.82 -3.25
CA SER A 52 -2.55 -6.24 -3.43
C SER A 52 -2.86 -6.56 -4.89
N TYR A 53 -2.14 -7.52 -5.48
CA TYR A 53 -2.34 -7.96 -6.85
C TYR A 53 -3.74 -8.54 -7.09
N SER A 54 -4.21 -9.44 -6.21
CA SER A 54 -5.57 -10.00 -6.27
C SER A 54 -6.63 -9.13 -5.59
N GLY A 55 -6.24 -8.06 -4.90
CA GLY A 55 -7.15 -7.22 -4.13
C GLY A 55 -7.35 -7.66 -2.68
N PHE A 56 -8.41 -7.13 -2.06
CA PHE A 56 -8.68 -7.23 -0.63
C PHE A 56 -10.06 -7.82 -0.39
N THR A 57 -10.29 -8.39 0.79
CA THR A 57 -11.67 -8.75 1.18
C THR A 57 -12.49 -7.49 1.45
N PRO A 58 -13.83 -7.52 1.30
CA PRO A 58 -14.66 -6.34 1.61
C PRO A 58 -14.49 -5.83 3.05
N ASP A 59 -14.25 -6.75 4.00
CA ASP A 59 -13.99 -6.39 5.39
C ASP A 59 -12.65 -5.66 5.55
N ALA A 60 -11.64 -6.06 4.78
CA ALA A 60 -10.34 -5.41 4.74
C ALA A 60 -10.41 -4.01 4.11
N GLU A 61 -11.19 -3.82 3.04
CA GLU A 61 -11.40 -2.49 2.43
C GLU A 61 -12.10 -1.52 3.39
N ARG A 62 -13.16 -1.98 4.07
CA ARG A 62 -13.81 -1.17 5.12
C ARG A 62 -12.83 -0.84 6.25
N PHE A 63 -12.07 -1.82 6.71
CA PHE A 63 -11.05 -1.60 7.74
C PHE A 63 -9.98 -0.60 7.30
N MET A 64 -9.47 -0.67 6.07
CA MET A 64 -8.50 0.29 5.55
C MET A 64 -9.08 1.69 5.43
N THR A 65 -10.34 1.81 5.00
CA THR A 65 -11.08 3.08 4.95
C THR A 65 -11.16 3.71 6.34
N ASP A 66 -11.60 2.95 7.34
CA ASP A 66 -11.74 3.42 8.73
C ASP A 66 -10.39 3.83 9.35
N LYS A 67 -9.28 3.21 8.90
CA LYS A 67 -7.92 3.48 9.39
C LYS A 67 -7.16 4.51 8.56
N GLY A 68 -7.72 5.03 7.47
CA GLY A 68 -7.03 5.96 6.57
C GLY A 68 -5.83 5.34 5.84
N VAL A 69 -5.83 4.02 5.64
CA VAL A 69 -4.82 3.32 4.83
C VAL A 69 -5.19 3.54 3.36
N LEU A 70 -4.25 3.99 2.54
CA LEU A 70 -4.42 4.02 1.09
C LEU A 70 -4.16 2.62 0.53
N TRP A 71 -4.85 2.22 -0.53
CA TRP A 71 -4.56 0.96 -1.19
C TRP A 71 -4.66 1.06 -2.70
N SER A 72 -4.00 0.11 -3.35
CA SER A 72 -4.06 -0.06 -4.79
C SER A 72 -4.15 -1.55 -5.12
N THR A 73 -4.91 -1.85 -6.16
CA THR A 73 -5.04 -3.17 -6.75
C THR A 73 -4.18 -3.27 -8.00
N ARG A 74 -4.16 -4.44 -8.64
CA ARG A 74 -3.58 -4.58 -9.98
C ARG A 74 -4.17 -3.57 -10.96
N GLU A 75 -5.48 -3.33 -10.94
CA GLU A 75 -6.14 -2.43 -11.88
C GLU A 75 -5.57 -1.01 -11.76
N ASP A 76 -5.42 -0.51 -10.54
CA ASP A 76 -4.85 0.81 -10.26
C ASP A 76 -3.40 0.93 -10.75
N LEU A 77 -2.60 -0.12 -10.53
CA LEU A 77 -1.21 -0.14 -10.95
C LEU A 77 -1.08 -0.28 -12.47
N ASP A 78 -1.88 -1.12 -13.12
CA ASP A 78 -1.91 -1.23 -14.59
C ASP A 78 -2.35 0.11 -15.23
N ALA A 79 -3.32 0.82 -14.64
CA ALA A 79 -3.71 2.15 -15.11
C ALA A 79 -2.58 3.19 -14.97
N LEU A 80 -1.81 3.15 -13.88
CA LEU A 80 -0.62 3.99 -13.71
C LEU A 80 0.48 3.66 -14.72
N LEU A 81 0.70 2.37 -15.00
CA LEU A 81 1.68 1.93 -16.00
C LEU A 81 1.29 2.40 -17.40
N ASP A 82 0.01 2.27 -17.77
CA ASP A 82 -0.50 2.79 -19.04
C ASP A 82 -0.31 4.31 -19.16
N HIS A 83 -0.62 5.06 -18.10
CA HIS A 83 -0.47 6.51 -18.07
C HIS A 83 0.99 6.96 -18.27
N THR A 84 1.95 6.16 -17.78
CA THR A 84 3.39 6.45 -17.89
C THR A 84 4.02 5.88 -19.16
N GLY A 85 3.26 5.18 -20.01
CA GLY A 85 3.78 4.52 -21.20
C GLY A 85 4.65 3.30 -20.91
N LEU A 86 4.54 2.74 -19.69
CA LEU A 86 5.25 1.54 -19.27
C LEU A 86 4.44 0.28 -19.59
N ARG A 87 5.15 -0.85 -19.67
CA ARG A 87 4.49 -2.15 -19.86
C ARG A 87 3.71 -2.53 -18.60
N ARG A 88 2.46 -2.94 -18.79
CA ARG A 88 1.60 -3.55 -17.74
C ARG A 88 2.25 -4.75 -17.06
N LEU A 89 1.71 -5.12 -15.89
CA LEU A 89 2.19 -6.28 -15.15
C LEU A 89 1.99 -7.59 -15.94
N PRO A 90 2.93 -8.55 -15.84
CA PRO A 90 2.79 -9.84 -16.51
C PRO A 90 1.55 -10.58 -16.04
N THR A 91 0.75 -11.07 -16.99
CA THR A 91 -0.33 -12.01 -16.69
C THR A 91 0.22 -13.36 -16.25
N ASP A 92 1.48 -13.68 -16.58
CA ASP A 92 2.10 -14.99 -16.42
C ASP A 92 3.44 -14.76 -15.69
N LEU A 93 3.49 -15.09 -14.40
CA LEU A 93 4.75 -15.23 -13.67
C LEU A 93 4.96 -16.73 -13.55
N SER A 94 5.51 -17.32 -14.61
CA SER A 94 5.97 -18.72 -14.62
C SER A 94 7.18 -18.89 -13.74
#